data_AF-A2GKL5-F1
#
_entry.id   AF-A2GKL5-F1
#
_cell.length_a   1.000
_cell.length_b   1.000
_cell.length_c   1.000
_cell.angle_alpha   90.00
_cell.angle_beta   90.00
_cell.angle_gamma   90.00
#
_symmetry.space_group_name_H-M   'P 1'
#
loop_
_entity.id
_entity.type
_entity.pdbx_description
1 polymer ?
#
loop_
_entity_poly.entity_id
_entity_poly.type
_entity_poly.pdbx_seq_one_letter_code
_entity_poly.pdbx_strand_id
1 'polypeptide(L)'
;MLELGDEPFYGTKIQYIYLPKNIGTLYKANSFDSLQTLMQIDVDEENNNYCSIDGVLFSRNMSFLIHFPASKNQSFYTIPNTVTQVLYGGFCYLKYLKYLVVPESVKSFQTACFSNCEVLSNITAFRKIQPSETYFQRCNIF
;
A
#
# COMPACT_ATOMS: atom_id res chain seq x y z
N MET A 1 10.79 22.47 -2.80
CA MET A 1 10.22 21.11 -2.96
C MET A 1 9.86 20.63 -1.56
N LEU A 2 8.63 20.18 -1.32
CA LEU A 2 8.27 19.60 -0.02
C LEU A 2 8.74 18.16 -0.01
N GLU A 3 9.71 17.84 0.85
CA GLU A 3 10.21 16.49 1.08
C GLU A 3 9.75 16.04 2.46
N LEU A 4 9.17 14.84 2.53
CA LEU A 4 8.81 14.20 3.78
C LEU A 4 10.02 13.36 4.26
N GLY A 5 10.38 13.50 5.53
CA GLY A 5 11.47 12.74 6.17
C GLY A 5 11.12 11.28 6.44
N ASP A 6 11.95 10.56 7.20
CA ASP A 6 11.64 9.19 7.63
C ASP A 6 10.55 9.22 8.73
N GLU A 7 9.49 8.43 8.56
CA GLU A 7 8.36 8.28 9.50
C GLU A 7 7.69 9.59 9.99
N PRO A 8 7.37 10.57 9.12
CA PRO A 8 6.95 11.91 9.52
C PRO A 8 5.57 11.94 10.23
N PHE A 9 4.89 10.80 10.27
CA PHE A 9 3.55 10.65 10.83
C PHE A 9 3.45 9.61 11.96
N TYR A 10 4.57 9.22 12.57
CA TYR A 10 4.58 8.25 13.66
C TYR A 10 3.66 8.68 14.82
N GLY A 11 2.77 7.77 15.25
CA GLY A 11 1.83 8.01 16.36
C GLY A 11 0.64 8.93 16.05
N THR A 12 0.48 9.36 14.79
CA THR A 12 -0.63 10.25 14.41
C THR A 12 -1.94 9.49 14.20
N LYS A 13 -3.07 10.19 14.38
CA LYS A 13 -4.43 9.68 14.11
C LYS A 13 -4.97 10.17 12.76
N ILE A 14 -4.09 10.38 11.79
CA ILE A 14 -4.46 10.92 10.48
C ILE A 14 -5.29 9.87 9.73
N GLN A 15 -6.50 10.28 9.35
CA GLN A 15 -7.46 9.45 8.62
C GLN A 15 -7.48 9.74 7.11
N TYR A 16 -7.02 10.92 6.71
CA TYR A 16 -7.05 11.40 5.33
C TYR A 16 -5.78 12.17 5.00
N ILE A 17 -5.22 11.94 3.81
CA ILE A 17 -4.09 12.69 3.25
C ILE A 17 -4.46 13.16 1.84
N TYR A 18 -4.13 14.41 1.54
CA TYR A 18 -4.14 14.95 0.17
C TYR A 18 -2.72 15.26 -0.28
N LEU A 19 -2.30 14.70 -1.41
CA LEU A 19 -0.99 14.95 -2.01
C LEU A 19 -1.12 15.99 -3.13
N PRO A 20 -0.52 17.19 -2.99
CA PRO A 20 -0.60 18.24 -4.00
C PRO A 20 0.24 17.90 -5.23
N LYS A 21 0.02 18.62 -6.33
CA LYS A 21 0.69 18.39 -7.62
C LYS A 21 2.22 18.39 -7.59
N ASN A 22 2.84 19.16 -6.68
CA ASN A 22 4.29 19.39 -6.62
C ASN A 22 4.98 18.71 -5.43
N ILE A 23 4.42 17.59 -4.93
CA ILE A 23 5.10 16.82 -3.90
C ILE A 23 6.36 16.16 -4.46
N GLY A 24 7.44 16.17 -3.69
CA GLY A 24 8.67 15.47 -4.02
C GLY A 24 8.50 13.94 -3.99
N THR A 25 9.62 13.27 -4.27
CA THR A 25 9.79 11.81 -4.21
C THR A 25 9.43 11.26 -2.82
N LEU A 26 8.32 10.52 -2.72
CA LEU A 26 7.85 9.79 -1.53
C LEU A 26 8.62 8.48 -1.27
N TYR A 27 9.68 8.20 -2.03
CA TYR A 27 10.36 6.89 -2.11
C TYR A 27 11.29 6.59 -0.92
N LYS A 28 11.15 7.30 0.20
CA LYS A 28 11.72 6.81 1.46
C LYS A 28 10.75 5.77 2.02
N ALA A 29 11.23 4.53 2.04
CA ALA A 29 10.53 3.41 2.66
C ALA A 29 10.01 3.85 4.04
N ASN A 30 8.77 3.47 4.38
CA ASN A 30 8.11 3.74 5.66
C ASN A 30 7.34 5.06 5.77
N SER A 31 7.23 5.86 4.70
CA SER A 31 6.53 7.17 4.78
C SER A 31 5.08 7.07 5.24
N PHE A 32 4.41 5.92 5.02
CA PHE A 32 3.01 5.69 5.40
C PHE A 32 2.79 4.53 6.38
N ASP A 33 3.83 3.79 6.76
CA ASP A 33 3.72 2.55 7.55
C ASP A 33 3.17 2.79 8.97
N SER A 34 3.44 3.95 9.54
CA SER A 34 2.95 4.32 10.87
C SER A 34 1.50 4.83 10.90
N LEU A 35 0.88 5.01 9.72
CA LEU A 35 -0.45 5.60 9.57
C LEU A 35 -1.58 4.57 9.70
N GLN A 36 -1.61 3.86 10.82
CA GLN A 36 -2.59 2.78 11.06
C GLN A 36 -4.05 3.25 11.13
N THR A 37 -4.32 4.56 11.15
CA THR A 37 -5.69 5.11 11.13
C THR A 37 -6.11 5.66 9.78
N LEU A 38 -5.21 5.65 8.79
CA LEU A 38 -5.46 6.21 7.46
C LEU A 38 -6.49 5.38 6.71
N MET A 39 -7.51 6.06 6.21
CA MET A 39 -8.60 5.47 5.44
C MET A 39 -8.49 5.76 3.95
N GLN A 40 -7.84 6.89 3.60
CA GLN A 40 -7.81 7.40 2.23
C GLN A 40 -6.62 8.33 1.98
N ILE A 41 -6.04 8.20 0.80
CA ILE A 41 -5.08 9.14 0.22
C ILE A 41 -5.63 9.62 -1.11
N ASP A 42 -5.77 10.93 -1.30
CA ASP A 42 -6.06 11.52 -2.61
C ASP A 42 -4.82 12.21 -3.17
N VAL A 43 -4.77 12.29 -4.49
CA VAL A 43 -3.67 12.94 -5.21
C VAL A 43 -4.26 13.91 -6.22
N ASP A 44 -3.68 15.10 -6.27
CA ASP A 44 -3.97 16.10 -7.29
C ASP A 44 -3.82 15.51 -8.71
N GLU A 45 -4.80 15.78 -9.58
CA GLU A 45 -4.82 15.23 -10.94
C GLU A 45 -3.64 15.70 -11.80
N GLU A 46 -3.05 16.86 -11.49
CA GLU A 46 -1.85 17.39 -12.14
C GLU A 46 -0.54 16.79 -11.58
N ASN A 47 -0.61 15.88 -10.60
CA ASN A 47 0.58 15.26 -10.04
C ASN A 47 1.23 14.30 -11.06
N ASN A 48 2.47 14.61 -11.44
CA ASN A 48 3.19 13.85 -12.47
C ASN A 48 3.79 12.53 -11.98
N ASN A 49 3.88 12.33 -10.66
CA ASN A 49 4.58 11.19 -10.06
C ASN A 49 3.63 10.13 -9.50
N TYR A 50 2.47 10.55 -9.01
CA TYR A 50 1.53 9.71 -8.27
C TYR A 50 0.11 9.87 -8.79
N CYS A 51 -0.72 8.88 -8.49
CA CYS A 51 -2.17 8.99 -8.62
C CYS A 51 -2.85 8.25 -7.47
N SER A 52 -4.11 8.59 -7.21
CA SER A 52 -4.97 7.83 -6.31
C SER A 52 -6.10 7.20 -7.11
N ILE A 53 -6.38 5.93 -6.85
CA ILE A 53 -7.57 5.25 -7.35
C ILE A 53 -8.32 4.71 -6.14
N ASP A 54 -9.55 5.17 -5.96
CA ASP A 54 -10.40 4.83 -4.82
C ASP A 54 -9.70 5.03 -3.46
N GLY A 55 -8.87 6.06 -3.33
CA GLY A 55 -8.16 6.37 -2.08
C GLY A 55 -6.90 5.54 -1.82
N VAL A 56 -6.47 4.71 -2.78
CA VAL A 56 -5.23 3.90 -2.73
C VAL A 56 -4.16 4.59 -3.54
N LEU A 57 -2.93 4.66 -3.01
CA LEU A 57 -1.83 5.39 -3.64
C LEU A 57 -1.03 4.52 -4.62
N PHE A 58 -0.82 5.04 -5.82
CA PHE A 58 -0.05 4.40 -6.89
C PHE A 58 0.99 5.35 -7.49
N SER A 59 1.95 4.79 -8.24
CA SER A 59 2.72 5.58 -9.21
C SER A 59 1.78 6.14 -10.29
N ARG A 60 2.16 7.24 -10.95
CA ARG A 60 1.31 7.91 -11.96
C ARG A 60 0.90 6.98 -13.11
N ASN A 61 1.81 6.10 -13.53
CA ASN A 61 1.55 5.10 -14.58
C ASN A 61 0.87 3.83 -14.04
N MET A 62 0.50 3.80 -12.75
CA MET A 62 -0.10 2.67 -12.05
C MET A 62 0.68 1.35 -12.11
N SER A 63 1.99 1.40 -12.38
CA SER A 63 2.84 0.20 -12.35
C SER A 63 3.15 -0.24 -10.92
N PHE A 64 3.12 0.67 -9.96
CA PHE A 64 3.43 0.40 -8.55
C PHE A 64 2.24 0.70 -7.66
N LEU A 65 1.86 -0.27 -6.82
CA LEU A 65 1.04 -0.01 -5.64
C LEU A 65 1.97 0.44 -4.52
N ILE A 66 1.80 1.69 -4.10
CA ILE A 66 2.68 2.34 -3.13
C ILE A 66 2.13 2.11 -1.72
N HIS A 67 0.85 2.41 -1.50
CA HIS A 67 0.25 2.23 -0.17
C HIS A 67 -1.27 2.03 -0.24
N PHE A 68 -1.72 0.97 0.42
CA PHE A 68 -3.12 0.72 0.73
C PHE A 68 -3.41 1.17 2.16
N PRO A 69 -4.34 2.13 2.39
CA PRO A 69 -4.58 2.65 3.72
C PRO A 69 -5.05 1.57 4.72
N ALA A 70 -4.36 1.45 5.86
CA ALA A 70 -4.56 0.41 6.86
C ALA A 70 -6.00 0.33 7.42
N SER A 71 -6.67 1.48 7.58
CA SER A 71 -8.05 1.60 8.08
C SER A 71 -9.09 1.75 6.97
N LYS A 72 -8.73 1.56 5.69
CA LYS A 72 -9.72 1.56 4.61
C LYS A 72 -10.76 0.46 4.88
N ASN A 73 -12.02 0.84 5.10
CA ASN A 73 -13.09 -0.07 5.49
C ASN A 73 -13.59 -0.89 4.29
N GLN A 74 -12.74 -1.83 3.86
CA GLN A 74 -12.99 -2.70 2.72
C GLN A 74 -12.44 -4.08 3.03
N SER A 75 -13.28 -5.11 2.87
CA SER A 75 -12.92 -6.50 3.21
C SER A 75 -12.32 -7.30 2.06
N PHE A 76 -12.50 -6.83 0.82
CA PHE A 76 -12.03 -7.48 -0.39
C PHE A 76 -11.37 -6.46 -1.32
N TYR A 77 -10.22 -6.79 -1.90
CA TYR A 77 -9.56 -5.92 -2.87
C TYR A 77 -8.92 -6.74 -4.00
N THR A 78 -8.98 -6.21 -5.22
CA THR A 78 -8.26 -6.74 -6.38
C THR A 78 -7.24 -5.71 -6.80
N ILE A 79 -5.96 -6.11 -6.85
CA ILE A 79 -4.91 -5.23 -7.37
C ILE A 79 -5.18 -5.01 -8.88
N PRO A 80 -5.13 -3.77 -9.39
CA PRO A 80 -5.31 -3.50 -10.82
C PRO A 80 -4.28 -4.24 -11.70
N ASN A 81 -4.72 -4.71 -12.87
CA ASN A 81 -3.87 -5.45 -13.83
C ASN A 81 -2.71 -4.62 -14.42
N THR A 82 -2.66 -3.32 -14.17
CA THR A 82 -1.53 -2.45 -14.53
C THR A 82 -0.36 -2.57 -13.57
N VAL A 83 -0.62 -3.01 -12.33
CA VAL A 83 0.39 -3.08 -11.28
C VAL A 83 1.32 -4.25 -11.54
N THR A 84 2.61 -3.97 -11.54
CA THR A 84 3.69 -4.95 -11.70
C THR A 84 4.46 -5.19 -10.40
N GLN A 85 4.42 -4.24 -9.46
CA GLN A 85 5.10 -4.36 -8.17
C GLN A 85 4.31 -3.74 -7.03
N VAL A 86 4.32 -4.40 -5.88
CA VAL A 86 3.85 -3.84 -4.60
C VAL A 86 5.06 -3.41 -3.79
N LEU A 87 5.11 -2.13 -3.42
CA LEU A 87 6.26 -1.57 -2.71
C LEU A 87 6.27 -1.94 -1.23
N TYR A 88 7.38 -1.60 -0.56
CA TYR A 88 7.59 -1.83 0.86
C TYR A 88 6.42 -1.26 1.68
N GLY A 89 5.85 -2.06 2.59
CA GLY A 89 4.71 -1.62 3.41
C GLY A 89 3.41 -1.37 2.63
N GLY A 90 3.32 -1.77 1.35
CA GLY A 90 2.17 -1.45 0.50
C GLY A 90 0.82 -1.93 1.03
N PHE A 91 0.80 -2.96 1.87
CA PHE A 91 -0.38 -3.49 2.56
C PHE A 91 -0.07 -3.74 4.04
N CYS A 92 0.73 -2.93 4.74
CA CYS A 92 1.01 -3.17 6.16
C CYS A 92 -0.16 -2.77 7.08
N TYR A 93 -0.26 -3.40 8.25
CA TYR A 93 -1.21 -3.08 9.34
C TYR A 93 -2.70 -3.06 8.95
N LEU A 94 -3.11 -3.84 7.94
CA LEU A 94 -4.50 -3.89 7.50
C LEU A 94 -5.44 -4.27 8.64
N LYS A 95 -6.51 -3.48 8.82
CA LYS A 95 -7.52 -3.70 9.86
C LYS A 95 -8.81 -4.33 9.36
N TYR A 96 -9.09 -4.21 8.06
CA TYR A 96 -10.36 -4.64 7.49
C TYR A 96 -10.24 -5.55 6.27
N LEU A 97 -9.13 -5.48 5.52
CA LEU A 97 -8.95 -6.24 4.27
C LEU A 97 -8.64 -7.71 4.56
N LYS A 98 -9.62 -8.58 4.29
CA LYS A 98 -9.56 -10.03 4.55
C LYS A 98 -9.18 -10.85 3.33
N TYR A 99 -9.54 -10.37 2.14
CA TYR A 99 -9.40 -11.08 0.88
C TYR A 99 -8.67 -10.22 -0.15
N LEU A 100 -7.54 -10.69 -0.64
CA LEU A 100 -6.75 -10.01 -1.66
C LEU A 100 -6.63 -10.86 -2.91
N VAL A 101 -6.98 -10.30 -4.06
CA VAL A 101 -6.72 -10.92 -5.37
C VAL A 101 -5.50 -10.25 -6.01
N VAL A 102 -4.47 -11.06 -6.27
CA VAL A 102 -3.22 -10.65 -6.91
C VAL A 102 -3.22 -11.14 -8.36
N PRO A 103 -3.34 -10.24 -9.36
CA PRO A 103 -3.35 -10.61 -10.78
C PRO A 103 -1.96 -11.07 -11.26
N GLU A 104 -1.92 -11.72 -12.43
CA GLU A 104 -0.66 -12.17 -13.05
C GLU A 104 0.32 -11.03 -13.39
N SER A 105 -0.18 -9.80 -13.49
CA SER A 105 0.64 -8.63 -13.79
C SER A 105 1.66 -8.36 -12.68
N VAL A 106 1.31 -8.66 -11.42
CA VAL A 106 2.19 -8.47 -10.27
C VAL A 106 3.33 -9.48 -10.33
N LYS A 107 4.55 -8.98 -10.51
CA LYS A 107 5.77 -9.78 -10.65
C LYS A 107 6.56 -9.88 -9.35
N SER A 108 6.44 -8.89 -8.47
CA SER A 108 7.18 -8.88 -7.22
C SER A 108 6.49 -8.09 -6.10
N PHE A 109 6.85 -8.48 -4.88
CA PHE A 109 6.53 -7.80 -3.65
C PHE A 109 7.84 -7.39 -2.98
N GLN A 110 7.90 -6.17 -2.44
CA GLN A 110 9.03 -5.77 -1.59
C GLN A 110 8.85 -6.30 -0.16
N THR A 111 9.93 -6.25 0.63
CA THR A 111 9.97 -6.65 2.04
C THR A 111 8.84 -6.01 2.84
N ALA A 112 8.32 -6.74 3.83
CA ALA A 112 7.31 -6.27 4.79
C ALA A 112 5.99 -5.76 4.17
N CYS A 113 5.71 -6.09 2.91
CA CYS A 113 4.51 -5.63 2.20
C CYS A 113 3.21 -5.97 2.92
N PHE A 114 3.14 -7.08 3.67
CA PHE A 114 1.96 -7.47 4.44
C PHE A 114 2.20 -7.40 5.95
N SER A 115 3.25 -6.72 6.41
CA SER A 115 3.65 -6.74 7.83
C SER A 115 2.51 -6.37 8.79
N ASN A 116 2.34 -7.14 9.87
CA ASN A 116 1.30 -6.96 10.90
C ASN A 116 -0.15 -7.00 10.36
N CYS A 117 -0.42 -7.81 9.33
CA CYS A 117 -1.78 -8.03 8.81
C CYS A 117 -2.43 -9.26 9.44
N GLU A 118 -2.97 -9.11 10.64
CA GLU A 118 -3.61 -10.21 11.38
C GLU A 118 -4.98 -10.60 10.80
N VAL A 119 -5.64 -9.67 10.09
CA VAL A 119 -6.99 -9.86 9.54
C VAL A 119 -7.01 -10.41 8.11
N LEU A 120 -5.89 -10.30 7.40
CA LEU A 120 -5.76 -10.83 6.05
C LEU A 120 -5.82 -12.35 6.17
N SER A 121 -6.79 -12.98 5.51
CA SER A 121 -7.10 -14.40 5.69
C SER A 121 -6.92 -15.22 4.41
N ASN A 122 -6.96 -14.55 3.26
CA ASN A 122 -6.82 -15.19 1.97
C ASN A 122 -6.13 -14.25 0.97
N ILE A 123 -5.13 -14.80 0.28
CA ILE A 123 -4.54 -14.18 -0.89
C ILE A 123 -4.72 -15.16 -2.05
N THR A 124 -5.58 -14.81 -3.00
CA THR A 124 -5.73 -15.56 -4.24
C THR A 124 -4.79 -14.96 -5.27
N ALA A 125 -3.80 -15.75 -5.70
CA ALA A 125 -2.83 -15.33 -6.70
C ALA A 125 -2.89 -16.22 -7.93
N PHE A 126 -2.87 -15.62 -9.12
CA PHE A 126 -2.89 -16.37 -10.39
C PHE A 126 -1.58 -17.11 -10.66
N ARG A 127 -0.50 -16.77 -9.96
CA ARG A 127 0.74 -17.54 -9.91
C ARG A 127 1.01 -17.97 -8.48
N LYS A 128 1.71 -19.10 -8.29
CA LYS A 128 2.30 -19.44 -7.00
C LYS A 128 3.28 -18.34 -6.61
N ILE A 129 2.83 -17.40 -5.77
CA ILE A 129 3.74 -16.52 -5.03
C ILE A 129 4.46 -17.47 -4.08
N GLN A 130 5.79 -17.60 -4.22
CA GLN A 130 6.59 -18.28 -3.20
C GLN A 130 6.56 -17.36 -1.97
N PRO A 131 5.84 -17.72 -0.90
CA PRO A 131 5.79 -16.87 0.28
C PRO A 131 7.20 -16.83 0.86
N SER A 132 7.80 -15.64 0.91
CA SER A 132 8.97 -15.41 1.74
C SER A 132 8.49 -14.97 3.11
N GLU A 133 9.10 -15.49 4.17
CA GLU A 133 8.88 -15.01 5.55
C GLU A 133 9.06 -13.48 5.67
N THR A 134 9.87 -12.89 4.77
CA THR A 134 10.11 -11.45 4.71
C THR A 134 8.89 -10.63 4.27
N TYR A 135 7.94 -11.21 3.55
CA TYR A 135 6.73 -10.53 3.08
C TYR A 135 5.63 -10.49 4.16
N PHE A 136 5.55 -11.55 4.96
CA PHE A 136 4.42 -11.86 5.85
C PHE A 136 4.78 -11.80 7.33
N GLN A 137 5.72 -10.94 7.69
CA GLN A 137 6.12 -10.76 9.09
C GLN A 137 4.89 -10.44 9.96
N ARG A 138 4.66 -11.25 10.99
CA ARG A 138 3.51 -11.11 11.92
C ARG A 138 2.14 -11.16 11.22
N CYS A 139 2.00 -12.02 10.21
CA CYS A 139 0.70 -12.38 9.61
C CYS A 139 0.27 -13.78 10.03
N ASN A 140 -1.04 -14.04 10.04
CA ASN A 140 -1.62 -15.34 10.41
C ASN A 140 -1.91 -16.27 9.21
N ILE A 141 -1.30 -16.04 8.05
CA ILE A 141 -1.70 -16.69 6.78
C ILE A 141 -0.88 -17.93 6.40
N PHE A 142 -0.15 -18.53 7.34
CA PHE A 142 0.51 -19.83 7.20
C PHE A 142 0.33 -20.67 8.46
#